data_AF-W1XHW5-F1
#
_entry.id   AF-W1XHW5-F1
#
_cell.length_a   1.000
_cell.length_b   1.000
_cell.length_c   1.000
_cell.angle_alpha   90.00
_cell.angle_beta   90.00
_cell.angle_gamma   90.00
#
_symmetry.space_group_name_H-M   'P 1'
#
loop_
_entity.id
_entity.type
_entity.pdbx_description
1 polymer ?
#
loop_
_entity_poly.entity_id
_entity_poly.type
_entity_poly.pdbx_seq_one_letter_code
_entity_poly.pdbx_strand_id
1 'polypeptide(L)'
;ALRGSSVMFLKPGDQVSVADLNKGVIIQSGNDACIALADYVAGSQESFIGLMNGYAKKLGLTNTTFQTVHGLDAPGQFSTARDMALLGKALI
;
A
#
# COMPACT_ATOMS: atom_id res chain seq x y z
N ALA A 1 -9.68 -11.90 -5.06
CA ALA A 1 -9.45 -11.06 -3.88
C ALA A 1 -10.09 -9.67 -4.02
N LEU A 2 -9.93 -8.96 -5.14
CA LEU A 2 -10.30 -7.54 -5.26
C LEU A 2 -11.74 -7.24 -5.73
N ARG A 3 -12.65 -8.21 -5.69
CA ARG A 3 -14.02 -8.00 -6.20
C ARG A 3 -14.76 -7.00 -5.31
N GLY A 4 -15.32 -5.95 -5.90
CA GLY A 4 -16.06 -4.92 -5.19
C GLY A 4 -15.20 -3.82 -4.56
N SER A 5 -13.88 -3.85 -4.77
CA SER A 5 -12.96 -2.79 -4.35
C SER A 5 -12.49 -1.91 -5.53
N SER A 6 -11.85 -0.78 -5.25
CA SER A 6 -11.24 0.05 -6.29
C SER A 6 -10.05 -0.64 -6.97
N VAL A 7 -9.96 -0.53 -8.30
CA VAL A 7 -8.95 -1.15 -9.15
C VAL A 7 -8.63 -0.27 -10.36
N MET A 8 -7.43 -0.45 -10.93
CA MET A 8 -6.93 0.15 -12.18
C MET A 8 -7.24 -0.73 -13.41
N PHE A 9 -7.81 -1.93 -13.20
CA PHE A 9 -8.16 -2.93 -14.22
C PHE A 9 -6.96 -3.56 -14.93
N LEU A 10 -5.85 -3.74 -14.21
CA LEU A 10 -4.66 -4.42 -14.71
C LEU A 10 -4.96 -5.88 -15.08
N LYS A 11 -4.33 -6.38 -16.15
CA LYS A 11 -4.42 -7.77 -16.58
C LYS A 11 -3.04 -8.44 -16.55
N PRO A 12 -2.97 -9.76 -16.29
CA PRO A 12 -1.72 -10.50 -16.42
C PRO A 12 -1.09 -10.31 -17.80
N GLY A 13 0.19 -9.95 -17.83
CA GLY A 13 0.94 -9.69 -19.06
C GLY A 13 0.99 -8.22 -19.49
N ASP A 14 0.18 -7.34 -18.88
CA ASP A 14 0.27 -5.90 -19.13
C ASP A 14 1.63 -5.36 -18.67
N GLN A 15 2.23 -4.49 -19.49
CA GLN A 15 3.42 -3.73 -19.12
C GLN A 15 3.01 -2.28 -18.90
N VAL A 16 2.95 -1.87 -17.63
CA VAL A 16 2.51 -0.53 -17.22
C VAL A 16 3.68 0.20 -16.57
N SER A 17 3.82 1.49 -16.88
CA SER A 17 4.90 2.29 -16.30
C SER A 17 4.74 2.44 -14.78
N VAL A 18 5.85 2.52 -14.05
CA VAL A 18 5.82 2.80 -12.60
C VAL A 18 5.07 4.09 -12.29
N ALA A 19 5.20 5.11 -13.16
CA ALA A 19 4.51 6.38 -12.99
C ALA A 19 2.98 6.23 -13.06
N ASP A 20 2.46 5.38 -13.95
CA ASP A 20 1.02 5.17 -14.09
C ASP A 20 0.47 4.26 -13.00
N LEU A 21 1.22 3.23 -12.59
CA LEU A 21 0.87 2.44 -11.41
C LEU A 21 0.79 3.32 -10.16
N ASN A 22 1.76 4.21 -9.97
CA ASN A 22 1.79 5.13 -8.83
C ASN A 22 0.59 6.10 -8.85
N LYS A 23 0.21 6.61 -10.03
CA LYS A 23 -1.05 7.38 -10.17
C LYS A 23 -2.28 6.52 -9.87
N GLY A 24 -2.30 5.25 -10.28
CA GLY A 24 -3.37 4.30 -9.95
C GLY A 24 -3.52 4.11 -8.45
N VAL A 25 -2.41 3.99 -7.71
CA VAL A 25 -2.44 3.93 -6.24
C VAL A 25 -2.95 5.23 -5.65
N ILE A 26 -2.36 6.37 -6.01
CA ILE A 26 -2.60 7.64 -5.31
C ILE A 26 -3.96 8.26 -5.67
N ILE A 27 -4.36 8.23 -6.94
CA ILE A 27 -5.55 8.93 -7.44
C ILE A 27 -6.77 8.02 -7.42
N GLN A 28 -6.62 6.76 -7.84
CA GLN A 28 -7.73 5.81 -7.94
C GLN A 28 -7.85 4.89 -6.72
N SER A 29 -6.86 4.88 -5.81
CA SER A 29 -6.79 3.89 -4.73
C SER A 29 -6.87 2.45 -5.27
N GLY A 30 -6.26 2.19 -6.43
CA GLY A 30 -6.34 0.91 -7.14
C GLY A 30 -5.56 -0.19 -6.42
N ASN A 31 -6.27 -1.20 -5.91
CA ASN A 31 -5.66 -2.27 -5.12
C ASN A 31 -4.75 -3.20 -5.94
N ASP A 32 -5.07 -3.40 -7.22
CA ASP A 32 -4.25 -4.14 -8.17
C ASP A 32 -2.93 -3.41 -8.48
N ALA A 33 -2.96 -2.07 -8.57
CA ALA A 33 -1.76 -1.26 -8.69
C ALA A 33 -0.87 -1.33 -7.44
N CYS A 34 -1.46 -1.36 -6.23
CA CYS A 34 -0.71 -1.57 -4.99
C CYS A 34 0.03 -2.91 -4.99
N ILE A 35 -0.64 -3.99 -5.42
CA ILE A 35 -0.04 -5.33 -5.52
C ILE A 35 1.10 -5.34 -6.54
N ALA A 36 0.86 -4.81 -7.75
CA ALA A 36 1.87 -4.78 -8.81
C ALA A 36 3.13 -3.99 -8.39
N LEU A 37 2.96 -2.84 -7.73
CA LEU A 37 4.10 -2.06 -7.20
C LEU A 37 4.82 -2.77 -6.06
N ALA A 38 4.08 -3.41 -5.14
CA ALA A 38 4.68 -4.13 -4.03
C ALA A 38 5.57 -5.29 -4.53
N ASP A 39 5.05 -6.08 -5.48
CA ASP A 39 5.79 -7.20 -6.08
C ASP A 39 6.99 -6.69 -6.88
N TYR A 40 6.85 -5.58 -7.62
CA TYR A 40 7.97 -4.97 -8.36
C TYR A 40 9.09 -4.43 -7.45
N VAL A 41 8.73 -3.75 -6.36
CA VAL A 41 9.70 -3.08 -5.47
C VAL A 41 10.38 -4.06 -4.51
N ALA A 42 9.63 -5.00 -3.94
CA ALA A 42 10.11 -5.86 -2.86
C ALA A 42 10.09 -7.36 -3.20
N GLY A 43 9.71 -7.74 -4.42
CA GLY A 43 9.63 -9.14 -4.87
C GLY A 43 8.42 -9.91 -4.33
N SER A 44 7.72 -9.37 -3.33
CA SER A 44 6.48 -9.92 -2.78
C SER A 44 5.74 -8.90 -1.91
N GLN A 45 4.43 -9.06 -1.78
CA GLN A 45 3.61 -8.30 -0.84
C GLN A 45 4.08 -8.43 0.62
N GLU A 46 4.49 -9.62 1.07
CA GLU A 46 4.98 -9.83 2.44
C GLU A 46 6.24 -9.01 2.73
N SER A 47 7.20 -9.03 1.79
CA SER A 47 8.41 -8.23 1.90
C SER A 47 8.10 -6.73 1.90
N PHE A 48 7.14 -6.30 1.08
CA PHE A 48 6.70 -4.90 1.05
C PHE A 48 6.01 -4.47 2.35
N ILE A 49 5.16 -5.31 2.94
CA ILE A 49 4.54 -5.08 4.26
C ILE A 49 5.63 -4.94 5.34
N GLY A 50 6.69 -5.74 5.26
CA GLY A 50 7.89 -5.58 6.10
C GLY A 50 8.50 -4.18 5.97
N LEU A 51 8.62 -3.64 4.76
CA LEU A 51 9.08 -2.26 4.52
C LEU A 51 8.11 -1.23 5.12
N MET A 52 6.80 -1.39 4.90
CA MET A 52 5.77 -0.49 5.42
C MET A 52 5.85 -0.38 6.95
N ASN A 53 5.92 -1.51 7.65
CA ASN A 53 6.06 -1.54 9.11
C ASN A 53 7.44 -1.04 9.57
N GLY A 54 8.49 -1.27 8.77
CA GLY A 54 9.81 -0.68 8.99
C GLY A 54 9.77 0.86 8.96
N TYR A 55 9.06 1.45 8.01
CA TYR A 55 8.84 2.91 7.94
C TYR A 55 7.95 3.40 9.08
N ALA A 56 6.88 2.68 9.43
CA ALA A 56 6.04 3.02 10.57
C ALA A 56 6.87 3.17 11.86
N LYS A 57 7.79 2.22 12.11
CA LYS A 57 8.74 2.30 13.23
C LYS A 57 9.68 3.51 13.13
N LYS A 58 10.27 3.76 11.95
CA LYS A 58 11.18 4.89 11.73
C LYS A 58 10.51 6.25 11.91
N LEU A 59 9.23 6.36 11.56
CA LEU A 59 8.42 7.57 11.66
C LEU A 59 7.77 7.75 13.04
N GLY A 60 7.94 6.79 13.96
CA GLY A 60 7.36 6.85 15.30
C GLY A 60 5.84 6.60 15.33
N LEU A 61 5.30 5.86 14.35
CA LEU A 61 3.89 5.46 14.30
C LEU A 61 3.65 4.29 15.27
N THR A 62 3.55 4.59 16.57
CA THR A 62 3.53 3.57 17.63
C THR A 62 2.21 2.81 17.75
N ASN A 63 1.16 3.26 17.07
CA ASN A 63 -0.16 2.63 17.06
C ASN A 63 -0.60 2.29 15.62
N THR A 64 0.33 1.77 14.82
CA THR A 64 0.07 1.38 13.43
C THR A 64 0.71 0.03 13.11
N THR A 65 -0.07 -0.87 12.53
CA THR A 65 0.38 -2.14 11.95
C THR A 65 -0.27 -2.33 10.58
N PHE A 66 0.54 -2.53 9.54
CA PHE A 66 0.08 -2.89 8.21
C PHE A 66 0.13 -4.41 8.02
N GLN A 67 -0.91 -4.98 7.43
CA GLN A 67 -0.99 -6.42 7.07
C GLN A 67 -1.27 -6.64 5.58
N THR A 68 -1.59 -5.58 4.85
CA THR A 68 -1.84 -5.60 3.42
C THR A 68 -1.21 -4.38 2.77
N VAL A 69 -0.97 -4.46 1.47
CA VAL A 69 -0.40 -3.35 0.68
C VAL A 69 -1.44 -2.32 0.24
N HIS A 70 -2.73 -2.61 0.47
CA HIS A 70 -3.85 -1.86 -0.11
C HIS A 70 -4.91 -1.42 0.91
N GLY A 71 -4.88 -1.92 2.15
CA GLY A 71 -5.79 -1.48 3.21
C GLY A 71 -7.12 -2.23 3.33
N LEU A 72 -7.45 -3.18 2.43
CA LEU A 72 -8.54 -4.14 2.69
C LEU A 72 -8.36 -4.81 4.06
N ASP A 73 -9.48 -5.12 4.71
CA ASP A 73 -9.51 -5.64 6.07
C ASP A 73 -8.64 -6.89 6.23
N ALA A 74 -7.79 -6.85 7.24
CA ALA A 74 -6.96 -7.97 7.65
C ALA A 74 -6.84 -7.98 9.18
N PRO A 75 -6.94 -9.14 9.84
CA PRO A 75 -6.78 -9.24 11.28
C PRO A 75 -5.46 -8.62 11.75
N GLY A 76 -5.53 -7.72 12.73
CA GLY A 76 -4.36 -7.02 13.27
C GLY A 76 -3.84 -5.85 12.43
N GLN A 77 -4.49 -5.51 11.30
CA GLN A 77 -4.25 -4.25 10.60
C GLN A 77 -4.97 -3.11 11.31
N PHE A 78 -4.25 -2.07 11.72
CA PHE A 78 -4.84 -0.89 12.31
C PHE A 78 -3.91 0.33 12.24
N SER A 79 -4.47 1.50 12.46
CA SER A 79 -3.73 2.75 12.71
C SER A 79 -4.54 3.64 13.66
N THR A 80 -4.06 4.85 13.95
CA THR A 80 -4.79 5.88 14.69
C THR A 80 -4.82 7.18 13.90
N ALA A 81 -5.75 8.08 14.23
CA ALA A 81 -5.83 9.41 13.61
C ALA A 81 -4.51 10.19 13.73
N ARG A 82 -3.83 10.08 14.88
CA ARG A 82 -2.51 10.68 15.12
C ARG A 82 -1.46 10.13 14.16
N ASP A 83 -1.36 8.81 14.06
CA ASP A 83 -0.34 8.18 13.24
C ASP A 83 -0.55 8.44 11.75
N MET A 84 -1.81 8.43 11.29
CA MET A 84 -2.13 8.79 9.90
C MET A 84 -1.79 10.26 9.60
N ALA A 85 -1.95 11.18 10.56
CA ALA A 85 -1.53 12.57 10.41
C ALA A 85 0.01 12.71 10.34
N LEU A 86 0.74 11.93 11.13
CA LEU A 86 2.21 11.88 11.07
C LEU A 86 2.70 11.28 9.75
N LEU A 87 2.06 10.22 9.26
CA LEU A 87 2.35 9.64 7.95
C LEU A 87 2.11 10.66 6.83
N GLY A 88 0.96 11.35 6.85
CA GLY A 88 0.66 12.42 5.90
C GLY A 88 1.70 13.54 5.93
N LYS A 89 2.15 13.95 7.12
CA LYS A 89 3.23 14.93 7.27
C LYS A 89 4.56 14.46 6.68
N ALA A 90 4.87 13.17 6.77
CA ALA A 90 6.12 12.61 6.23
C ALA A 90 6.12 12.47 4.69
N LEU A 91 4.95 12.54 4.05
CA LEU A 91 4.81 12.50 2.59
C LEU A 91 5.04 13.88 1.92
N ILE A 92 4.98 14.97 2.70
CA ILE A 92 5.13 16.36 2.25
C ILE A 92 6.57 16.83 2.52
#